data_AF-A0A1F9DB72-F1
#
_entry.id   AF-A0A1F9DB72-F1
#
_cell.length_a   1.000
_cell.length_b   1.000
_cell.length_c   1.000
_cell.angle_alpha   90.00
_cell.angle_beta   90.00
_cell.angle_gamma   90.00
#
_symmetry.space_group_name_H-M   'P 1'
#
loop_
_entity.id
_entity.type
_entity.pdbx_description
1 polymer ?
#
loop_
_entity_poly.entity_id
_entity_poly.type
_entity_poly.pdbx_seq_one_letter_code
_entity_poly.pdbx_strand_id
1 'polypeptide(L)' 'MSYSAKNSPFGYKLIKDIVKECPRSSEIIERYFGEGCLERGGFGVKTLEIACILFSVDQNRLIQEFEKIQN' A
#
# COMPACT_ATOMS: atom_id res chain seq x y z
N MET A 1 -11.93 -18.30 2.96
CA MET A 1 -10.67 -17.96 3.66
C MET A 1 -10.77 -16.53 4.14
N SER A 2 -10.89 -16.32 5.45
CA SER A 2 -10.92 -14.97 6.02
C SER A 2 -9.47 -14.54 6.23
N TYR A 3 -8.96 -13.64 5.39
CA TYR A 3 -7.63 -13.06 5.57
C TYR A 3 -7.65 -12.22 6.85
N SER A 4 -7.04 -12.74 7.90
CA SER A 4 -6.78 -11.98 9.12
C SER A 4 -5.72 -10.94 8.78
N ALA A 5 -6.08 -9.66 8.84
CA ALA A 5 -5.18 -8.52 8.65
C ALA A 5 -3.89 -8.59 9.49
N LYS A 6 -3.85 -9.46 10.51
CA LYS A 6 -2.72 -9.67 11.42
C LYS A 6 -1.46 -10.30 10.81
N ASN A 7 -1.48 -10.77 9.56
CA ASN A 7 -0.33 -11.43 8.92
C ASN A 7 0.09 -10.85 7.55
N SER A 8 -0.39 -9.67 7.14
CA SER A 8 0.11 -9.08 5.88
C SER A 8 1.51 -8.48 6.07
N PRO A 9 2.51 -8.88 5.26
CA PRO A 9 3.86 -8.33 5.35
C PRO A 9 3.94 -6.83 4.99
N PHE A 10 2.86 -6.25 4.46
CA PHE A 10 2.83 -4.86 4.00
C PHE A 10 2.17 -3.89 4.98
N GLY A 11 1.28 -4.35 5.86
CA GLY A 11 0.45 -3.46 6.69
C GLY A 11 1.27 -2.50 7.56
N TYR A 12 2.35 -3.03 8.16
CA TYR A 12 3.25 -2.27 9.03
C TYR A 12 4.41 -1.59 8.30
N LYS A 13 4.57 -1.80 6.99
CA LYS A 13 5.64 -1.19 6.20
C LYS A 13 5.28 0.24 5.79
N LEU A 14 6.29 1.10 5.75
CA LEU A 14 6.14 2.44 5.18
C LEU A 14 5.93 2.34 3.68
N ILE A 15 5.04 3.20 3.15
CA ILE A 15 4.76 3.24 1.71
C ILE A 15 6.03 3.44 0.89
N LYS A 16 6.96 4.29 1.32
CA LYS A 16 8.24 4.50 0.63
C LYS A 16 9.09 3.23 0.57
N ASP A 17 9.01 2.37 1.58
CA ASP A 17 9.82 1.15 1.64
C ASP A 17 9.21 0.07 0.76
N ILE A 18 7.87 -0.01 0.70
CA ILE A 18 7.14 -0.86 -0.25
C ILE A 18 7.51 -0.48 -1.69
N VAL A 19 7.49 0.82 -2.03
CA VAL A 19 7.85 1.29 -3.38
C VAL A 19 9.33 1.04 -3.69
N LYS A 20 10.23 1.10 -2.70
CA LYS A 20 11.65 0.75 -2.90
C LYS A 20 11.86 -0.73 -3.17
N GLU A 21 11.19 -1.60 -2.44
CA GLU A 21 11.27 -3.06 -2.62
C GLU A 21 10.61 -3.52 -3.91
N CYS A 22 9.50 -2.86 -4.29
CA CYS A 22 8.74 -3.16 -5.49
C CYS A 22 8.33 -1.86 -6.20
N PRO A 23 9.17 -1.31 -7.09
CA PRO A 23 8.85 -0.06 -7.80
C PRO A 23 7.54 -0.12 -8.59
N ARG A 24 7.14 -1.29 -9.07
CA ARG A 24 5.86 -1.52 -9.76
C ARG A 24 4.63 -1.28 -8.87
N SER A 25 4.78 -1.30 -7.55
CA SER A 25 3.69 -1.01 -6.61
C SER A 25 3.25 0.46 -6.64
N SER A 26 4.07 1.39 -7.15
CA SER A 26 3.74 2.82 -7.21
C SER A 26 2.46 3.07 -8.00
N GLU A 27 2.32 2.44 -9.16
CA GLU A 27 1.15 2.58 -10.03
C GLU A 27 -0.13 2.08 -9.35
N ILE A 28 -0.03 0.96 -8.62
CA ILE A 28 -1.16 0.42 -7.85
C ILE A 28 -1.52 1.40 -6.74
N ILE A 29 -0.55 1.92 -5.99
CA ILE A 29 -0.78 2.89 -4.92
C ILE A 29 -1.48 4.14 -5.47
N GLU A 30 -1.02 4.69 -6.58
CA GLU A 30 -1.66 5.87 -7.19
C GLU A 30 -3.10 5.61 -7.65
N ARG A 31 -3.41 4.41 -8.14
CA ARG A 31 -4.81 4.04 -8.49
C ARG A 31 -5.75 4.05 -7.28
N TYR A 32 -5.26 3.72 -6.09
CA TYR A 32 -6.08 3.66 -4.87
C TYR A 32 -6.09 4.98 -4.08
N PHE A 33 -4.98 5.71 -4.06
CA PHE A 33 -4.81 6.92 -3.23
C PHE A 33 -4.81 8.24 -4.05
N GLY A 34 -4.88 8.12 -5.38
CA GLY A 34 -4.87 9.24 -6.32
C GLY A 34 -3.50 9.49 -6.94
N GLU A 35 -3.51 10.02 -8.16
CA GLU A 35 -2.30 10.40 -8.90
C GLU A 35 -1.44 11.38 -8.09
N GLY A 36 -0.11 11.15 -8.12
CA GLY A 36 0.86 11.95 -7.40
C GLY A 36 0.78 11.84 -5.87
N CYS A 37 0.05 10.87 -5.30
CA CYS A 37 -0.04 10.72 -3.84
C CYS A 37 1.34 10.48 -3.19
N LEU A 38 2.26 9.83 -3.91
CA LEU A 38 3.63 9.54 -3.45
C LEU A 38 4.49 10.81 -3.33
N GLU A 39 4.19 11.84 -4.12
CA GLU A 39 4.90 13.13 -4.10
C GLU A 39 4.39 14.06 -2.99
N ARG A 40 3.21 13.76 -2.42
CA ARG A 40 2.65 14.55 -1.32
C ARG A 40 3.51 14.36 -0.08
N GLY A 41 4.03 15.48 0.43
CA GLY A 41 4.80 15.54 1.65
C GLY A 41 4.10 14.78 2.78
N GLY A 42 4.74 13.71 3.26
CA GLY A 42 4.23 12.93 4.37
C GLY A 42 3.39 11.70 4.03
N PHE A 43 3.11 11.40 2.75
CA PHE A 43 2.42 10.15 2.37
C PHE A 43 3.37 8.95 2.42
N GLY A 44 4.56 9.06 1.84
CA GLY A 44 5.57 8.00 1.83
C GLY A 44 6.09 7.59 3.22
N VAL A 45 5.90 8.43 4.25
CA VAL A 45 6.28 8.11 5.65
C VAL A 45 5.13 7.52 6.48
N LYS A 46 3.97 7.28 5.88
CA LYS A 46 2.88 6.53 6.53
C LYS A 46 3.05 5.05 6.29
N THR A 47 2.62 4.25 7.26
CA THR A 47 2.42 2.83 7.01
C THR A 47 1.25 2.62 6.04
N LEU A 48 1.25 1.51 5.32
CA LEU A 48 0.16 1.15 4.42
C LEU A 48 -1.18 1.11 5.15
N GLU A 49 -1.21 0.54 6.36
CA GLU A 49 -2.40 0.46 7.20
C GLU A 49 -2.95 1.85 7.53
N ILE A 50 -2.11 2.77 8.00
CA ILE A 50 -2.53 4.15 8.34
C ILE A 50 -3.06 4.86 7.09
N ALA A 51 -2.40 4.71 5.95
CA ALA A 51 -2.89 5.29 4.70
C ALA A 51 -4.26 4.71 4.32
N CYS A 52 -4.44 3.39 4.40
CA CYS A 52 -5.71 2.76 4.08
C CYS A 52 -6.86 3.27 4.97
N ILE A 53 -6.60 3.43 6.28
CA ILE A 53 -7.57 4.00 7.23
C ILE A 53 -7.92 5.44 6.87
N LEU A 54 -6.92 6.31 6.64
CA LEU A 54 -7.13 7.73 6.37
C LEU A 54 -7.89 8.01 5.07
N PHE A 55 -7.68 7.18 4.05
CA PHE A 55 -8.26 7.36 2.72
C PHE A 55 -9.42 6.39 2.45
N SER A 56 -9.87 5.63 3.46
CA SER A 56 -10.95 4.64 3.34
C SER A 56 -10.73 3.62 2.19
N VAL A 57 -9.47 3.20 2.03
CA VAL A 57 -9.06 2.19 1.05
C VAL A 57 -9.12 0.80 1.66
N ASP A 58 -9.64 -0.18 0.91
CA ASP A 58 -9.61 -1.58 1.30
C ASP A 58 -8.17 -2.13 1.21
N GLN A 59 -7.55 -2.25 2.38
CA GLN A 59 -6.19 -2.75 2.52
C GLN A 59 -6.03 -4.18 1.98
N ASN A 60 -7.00 -5.07 2.19
CA ASN A 60 -6.90 -6.46 1.74
C ASN A 60 -6.86 -6.54 0.22
N ARG A 61 -7.72 -5.74 -0.44
CA ARG A 61 -7.75 -5.66 -1.90
C ARG A 61 -6.45 -5.08 -2.45
N LEU A 62 -5.88 -4.08 -1.79
CA LEU A 62 -4.60 -3.49 -2.18
C LEU A 62 -3.43 -4.49 -2.05
N ILE A 63 -3.38 -5.26 -0.96
CA ILE A 63 -2.38 -6.31 -0.73
C ILE A 63 -2.46 -7.38 -1.83
N GLN A 64 -3.68 -7.82 -2.19
CA GLN A 64 -3.86 -8.79 -3.27
C GLN A 64 -3.30 -8.30 -4.61
N GLU A 65 -3.39 -7.01 -4.90
CA GLU A 65 -2.79 -6.44 -6.11
C GLU A 65 -1.25 -6.43 -6.02
N PHE A 66 -0.68 -6.16 -4.85
CA PHE A 66 0.77 -6.25 -4.65
C PHE A 66 1.30 -7.68 -4.81
N GLU A 67 0.59 -8.69 -4.29
CA GLU A 67 0.96 -10.09 -4.43
C GLU A 67 0.98 -10.55 -5.90
N LYS A 68 0.07 -10.02 -6.74
CA LYS A 68 0.02 -10.32 -8.18
C LYS A 68 1.22 -9.80 -8.98
N ILE A 69 1.91 -8.77 -8.49
CA ILE A 69 3.06 -8.17 -9.20
C ILE A 69 4.41 -8.60 -8.64
N GLN A 70 4.43 -9.28 -7.49
CA GLN A 70 5.63 -9.87 -6.90
C GLN A 70 5.91 -11.30 -7.40
N ASN A 71 4.90 -12.02 -7.88
CA ASN A 71 5.03 -13.28 -8.62
C ASN A 71 5.18 -13.03 -10.13
#